data_AF-A0A535IWG5-F1
#
_entry.id   AF-A0A535IWG5-F1
#
_cell.length_a   1.000
_cell.length_b   1.000
_cell.length_c   1.000
_cell.angle_alpha   90.00
_cell.angle_beta   90.00
_cell.angle_gamma   90.00
#
_symmetry.space_group_name_H-M   'P 1'
#
loop_
_entity.id
_entity.type
_entity.pdbx_description
1 polymer ?
#
loop_
_entity_poly.entity_id
_entity_poly.type
_entity_poly.pdbx_seq_one_letter_code
_entity_poly.pdbx_strand_id
1 'polypeptide(L)'
;MAARPPNPVYSRVLQTVALGWAGRKVVRIWYPSADHAVKPRLIEPYFLEPSLIGHSSYVVARDRGVGEMRTFKLERITRAEPMTETYAIPADFDINRYLSGAWGIYHSGDPVEVRLRFFPPAAARVRESTWHPSQKLSDGPK
;
A
#
# COMPACT_ATOMS: atom_id res chain seq x y z
N MET A 1 -13.46 4.21 23.59
CA MET A 1 -12.86 3.48 22.46
C MET A 1 -12.36 2.15 23.00
N ALA A 2 -12.80 1.01 22.45
CA ALA A 2 -12.25 -0.28 22.87
C ALA A 2 -10.77 -0.35 22.43
N ALA A 3 -9.87 -0.66 23.37
CA ALA A 3 -8.46 -0.81 23.05
C ALA A 3 -8.30 -2.01 22.11
N ARG A 4 -7.71 -1.78 20.92
CA ARG A 4 -7.38 -2.87 20.00
C ARG A 4 -6.34 -3.77 20.70
N PRO A 5 -6.57 -5.08 20.79
CA PRO A 5 -5.63 -5.97 21.46
C PRO A 5 -4.24 -5.87 20.78
N PRO A 6 -3.15 -5.91 21.56
CA PRO A 6 -1.81 -5.78 21.03
C PRO A 6 -1.54 -6.90 20.01
N ASN A 7 -0.97 -6.53 18.87
CA ASN A 7 -0.51 -7.47 17.86
C ASN A 7 1.03 -7.44 17.81
N PRO A 8 1.73 -8.30 18.57
CA PRO A 8 3.18 -8.27 18.67
C PRO A 8 3.87 -8.59 17.34
N VAL A 9 3.24 -9.40 16.48
CA VAL A 9 3.74 -9.71 15.13
C VAL A 9 3.75 -8.45 14.28
N TYR A 10 2.62 -7.75 14.23
CA TYR A 10 2.51 -6.48 13.51
C TYR A 10 3.51 -5.45 14.01
N SER A 11 3.63 -5.24 15.32
CA SER A 11 4.57 -4.27 15.88
C SER A 11 6.02 -4.56 15.47
N ARG A 12 6.42 -5.84 15.49
CA ARG A 12 7.76 -6.26 15.05
C ARG A 12 7.95 -6.06 13.55
N VAL A 13 6.95 -6.40 12.73
CA VAL A 13 6.98 -6.18 11.28
C VAL A 13 7.12 -4.69 10.98
N LEU A 14 6.27 -3.86 11.57
CA LEU A 14 6.30 -2.41 11.38
C LEU A 14 7.66 -1.84 11.76
N GLN A 15 8.19 -2.21 12.93
CA GLN A 15 9.51 -1.78 13.38
C GLN A 15 10.61 -2.19 12.39
N THR A 16 10.66 -3.46 11.98
CA THR A 16 11.68 -3.95 11.04
C THR A 16 11.59 -3.24 9.70
N VAL A 17 10.39 -3.07 9.15
CA VAL A 17 10.19 -2.40 7.85
C VAL A 17 10.51 -0.91 7.95
N ALA A 18 10.10 -0.24 9.02
CA ALA A 18 10.39 1.19 9.24
C ALA A 18 11.89 1.45 9.40
N LEU A 19 12.60 0.62 10.16
CA LEU A 19 14.06 0.71 10.29
C LEU A 19 14.76 0.39 8.97
N GLY A 20 14.26 -0.60 8.21
CA GLY A 20 14.78 -0.92 6.88
C GLY A 20 14.58 0.22 5.87
N TRP A 21 13.44 0.91 5.94
CA TRP A 21 13.15 2.09 5.14
C TRP A 21 14.09 3.25 5.49
N ALA A 22 14.19 3.60 6.78
CA ALA A 22 15.02 4.69 7.28
C ALA A 22 16.52 4.45 6.99
N GLY A 23 16.99 3.22 7.18
CA GLY A 23 18.39 2.83 6.99
C GLY A 23 18.75 2.40 5.57
N ARG A 24 17.81 2.47 4.60
CA ARG A 24 17.98 1.95 3.24
C ARG A 24 18.49 0.51 3.20
N LYS A 25 17.97 -0.33 4.10
CA LYS A 25 18.29 -1.76 4.21
C LYS A 25 17.19 -2.61 3.59
N VAL A 26 17.61 -3.63 2.88
CA VAL A 26 16.70 -4.64 2.32
C VAL A 26 16.01 -5.36 3.48
N VAL A 27 14.75 -5.70 3.29
CA VAL A 27 13.96 -6.45 4.28
C VAL A 27 13.47 -7.73 3.65
N ARG A 28 13.70 -8.85 4.32
CA ARG A 28 13.09 -10.12 3.95
C ARG A 28 11.72 -10.23 4.61
N ILE A 29 10.67 -10.42 3.82
CA ILE A 29 9.30 -10.54 4.31
C ILE A 29 8.69 -11.89 3.90
N TRP A 30 7.82 -12.42 4.75
CA TRP A 30 6.99 -13.57 4.46
C TRP A 30 5.56 -13.09 4.25
N TYR A 31 5.15 -13.04 2.98
CA TYR A 31 3.85 -12.50 2.55
C TYR A 31 3.02 -13.61 1.88
N PRO A 32 1.91 -14.04 2.48
CA PRO A 32 1.05 -15.09 1.90
C PRO A 32 0.47 -14.66 0.55
N SER A 33 0.68 -15.49 -0.47
CA SER A 33 -0.02 -15.37 -1.76
C SER A 33 -1.48 -15.82 -1.66
N ALA A 34 -2.22 -15.70 -2.76
CA ALA A 34 -3.65 -16.04 -2.81
C ALA A 34 -3.94 -17.53 -2.55
N ASP A 35 -2.98 -18.40 -2.85
CA ASP A 35 -2.97 -19.84 -2.56
C ASP A 35 -2.45 -20.17 -1.15
N HIS A 36 -2.27 -19.17 -0.29
CA HIS A 36 -1.69 -19.26 1.05
C HIS A 36 -0.24 -19.77 1.10
N ALA A 37 0.45 -19.92 -0.03
CA ALA A 37 1.87 -20.20 -0.02
C ALA A 37 2.64 -19.00 0.56
N VAL A 38 3.47 -19.26 1.56
CA VAL A 38 4.27 -18.21 2.21
C VAL A 38 5.70 -18.31 1.71
N LYS A 39 5.99 -17.69 0.56
CA LYS A 39 7.36 -17.59 0.04
C LYS A 39 8.03 -16.31 0.54
N PRO A 40 9.30 -16.38 1.00
CA PRO A 40 10.03 -15.19 1.38
C PRO A 40 10.28 -14.31 0.15
N ARG A 41 10.18 -12.99 0.35
CA ARG A 41 10.50 -11.96 -0.65
C ARG A 41 11.54 -11.02 -0.07
N LEU A 42 12.50 -10.60 -0.90
CA LEU A 42 13.42 -9.53 -0.55
C LEU A 42 12.87 -8.23 -1.13
N ILE A 43 12.54 -7.29 -0.25
CA ILE A 43 11.96 -6.01 -0.64
C ILE A 43 12.90 -4.85 -0.27
N GLU A 44 12.86 -3.82 -1.08
CA GLU A 44 13.53 -2.53 -0.87
C GLU A 44 12.43 -1.52 -0.51
N PRO A 45 12.25 -1.14 0.77
CA PRO A 45 11.15 -0.25 1.18
C PRO A 45 11.33 1.17 0.65
N TYR A 46 10.38 1.71 -0.11
CA TYR A 46 10.48 3.07 -0.66
C TYR A 46 9.65 4.06 0.13
N PHE A 47 8.51 3.61 0.66
CA PHE A 47 7.58 4.46 1.40
C PHE A 47 6.67 3.64 2.33
N LEU A 48 6.29 4.23 3.46
CA LEU A 48 5.31 3.69 4.39
C LEU A 48 4.05 4.55 4.36
N GLU A 49 2.92 3.95 3.99
CA GLU A 49 1.64 4.62 3.87
C GLU A 49 0.66 4.11 4.94
N PRO A 50 0.33 4.93 5.96
CA PRO A 50 -0.79 4.66 6.84
C PRO A 50 -2.10 5.02 6.12
N SER A 51 -2.84 4.00 5.66
CA SER A 51 -4.10 4.21 4.95
C SER A 51 -5.26 4.43 5.93
N LEU A 52 -5.90 5.59 5.80
CA LEU A 52 -7.18 5.87 6.46
C LEU A 52 -8.29 4.93 5.95
N ILE A 53 -8.23 4.57 4.66
CA ILE A 53 -9.12 3.59 4.05
C ILE A 53 -8.72 2.20 4.56
N GLY A 54 -9.62 1.58 5.33
CA GLY A 54 -9.39 0.23 5.89
C GLY A 54 -8.47 0.17 7.11
N HIS A 55 -8.10 1.31 7.71
CA HIS A 55 -7.33 1.42 8.95
C HIS A 55 -6.12 0.47 9.01
N SER A 56 -5.28 0.54 7.98
CA SER A 56 -4.19 -0.41 7.76
C SER A 56 -2.92 0.30 7.31
N SER A 57 -1.77 -0.34 7.53
CA SER A 57 -0.48 0.20 7.10
C SER A 57 0.10 -0.59 5.93
N TYR A 58 0.71 0.12 4.99
CA TYR A 58 1.28 -0.45 3.78
C TYR A 58 2.73 -0.02 3.61
N VAL A 59 3.53 -0.89 3.00
CA VAL A 59 4.84 -0.53 2.46
C VAL A 59 4.81 -0.60 0.94
N VAL A 60 5.19 0.49 0.29
CA VAL A 60 5.53 0.53 -1.13
C VAL A 60 6.99 0.18 -1.25
N ALA A 61 7.31 -0.87 -2.00
CA ALA A 61 8.67 -1.39 -2.07
C ALA A 61 8.95 -2.03 -3.43
N ARG A 62 10.22 -2.01 -3.86
CA ARG A 62 10.66 -2.83 -4.99
C ARG A 62 10.84 -4.27 -4.52
N ASP A 63 10.18 -5.21 -5.17
CA ASP A 63 10.41 -6.64 -4.95
C ASP A 63 11.58 -7.11 -5.82
N ARG A 64 12.68 -7.54 -5.20
CA ARG A 64 13.87 -7.98 -5.95
C ARG A 64 13.63 -9.21 -6.82
N GLY A 65 12.72 -10.09 -6.40
CA GLY A 65 12.44 -11.33 -7.13
C GLY A 65 11.72 -11.08 -8.45
N VAL A 66 10.89 -10.04 -8.52
CA VAL A 66 10.14 -9.65 -9.73
C VAL A 66 10.77 -8.45 -10.45
N GLY A 67 11.53 -7.63 -9.73
CA GLY A 67 12.17 -6.42 -10.26
C GLY A 67 11.26 -5.17 -10.27
N GLU A 68 10.02 -5.29 -9.79
CA GLU A 68 8.97 -4.27 -9.89
C GLU A 68 8.60 -3.64 -8.55
N MET A 69 8.01 -2.45 -8.60
CA MET A 69 7.37 -1.82 -7.44
C MET A 69 6.06 -2.51 -7.10
N ARG A 70 5.84 -2.77 -5.80
CA ARG A 70 4.64 -3.40 -5.26
C ARG A 70 4.25 -2.76 -3.93
N THR A 71 2.97 -2.92 -3.58
CA THR A 71 2.46 -2.52 -2.26
C THR A 71 2.20 -3.77 -1.43
N PHE A 72 2.75 -3.82 -0.22
CA PHE A 72 2.52 -4.91 0.74
C PHE A 72 1.79 -4.38 1.97
N LYS A 73 0.62 -4.96 2.26
CA LYS A 73 -0.12 -4.73 3.51
C LYS A 73 0.66 -5.31 4.70
N LEU A 74 1.04 -4.47 5.67
CA LEU A 74 1.90 -4.91 6.78
C LEU A 74 1.23 -5.96 7.66
N GLU A 75 -0.09 -5.90 7.85
CA GLU A 75 -0.84 -6.87 8.65
C GLU A 75 -0.89 -8.27 8.02
N ARG A 76 -0.55 -8.40 6.72
CA ARG A 76 -0.43 -9.69 6.03
C ARG A 76 0.97 -10.28 6.12
N ILE A 77 1.97 -9.51 6.54
CA ILE A 77 3.34 -10.02 6.70
C ILE A 77 3.40 -10.82 8.00
N THR A 78 3.75 -12.10 7.90
CA THR A 78 3.83 -13.00 9.07
C THR A 78 5.19 -12.94 9.77
N ARG A 79 6.23 -12.53 9.05
CA ARG A 79 7.61 -12.37 9.53
C ARG A 79 8.33 -11.34 8.68
N ALA A 80 9.15 -10.51 9.32
CA ALA A 80 10.05 -9.57 8.65
C ALA A 80 11.43 -9.62 9.30
N GLU A 81 12.48 -9.58 8.49
CA GLU A 81 13.86 -9.62 8.95
C GLU A 81 14.73 -8.60 8.22
N PRO A 82 15.59 -7.86 8.94
CA PRO A 82 16.54 -6.96 8.33
C PRO A 82 17.63 -7.77 7.62
N MET A 83 18.07 -7.25 6.48
CA MET A 83 19.19 -7.78 5.73
C MET A 83 20.39 -6.84 5.85
N THR A 84 21.59 -7.33 5.51
CA THR A 84 22.82 -6.51 5.57
C THR A 84 22.95 -5.62 4.35
N GLU A 85 22.40 -6.07 3.22
CA GLU A 85 22.37 -5.39 1.94
C GLU A 85 21.61 -4.07 2.00
N THR A 86 22.12 -3.09 1.25
CA THR A 86 21.49 -1.79 1.08
C THR A 86 20.92 -1.64 -0.33
N TYR A 87 20.15 -0.58 -0.53
CA TYR A 87 19.67 -0.13 -1.84
C TYR A 87 19.68 1.39 -1.90
N ALA A 88 19.59 1.94 -3.10
CA ALA A 88 19.38 3.36 -3.33
C ALA A 88 18.00 3.58 -3.94
N ILE A 89 17.31 4.65 -3.52
CA ILE A 89 16.11 5.12 -4.20
C ILE A 89 16.58 6.09 -5.29
N PRO A 90 16.18 5.88 -6.57
CA PRO A 90 16.48 6.80 -7.65
C PRO A 90 16.01 8.23 -7.33
N ALA A 91 16.81 9.24 -7.68
CA ALA A 91 16.49 10.63 -7.37
C ALA A 91 15.22 11.14 -8.07
N ASP A 92 14.82 10.49 -9.16
CA ASP A 92 13.63 10.75 -9.95
C ASP A 92 12.40 9.95 -9.49
N PHE A 93 12.54 9.09 -8.46
CA PHE A 93 11.40 8.39 -7.88
C PHE A 93 10.52 9.37 -7.10
N ASP A 94 9.27 9.52 -7.55
CA ASP A 94 8.24 10.29 -6.86
C ASP A 94 7.08 9.37 -6.47
N ILE A 95 6.84 9.26 -5.16
CA ILE A 95 5.76 8.45 -4.59
C ILE A 95 4.38 8.96 -5.02
N ASN A 96 4.20 10.27 -5.16
CA ASN A 96 2.93 10.86 -5.57
C ASN A 96 2.64 10.52 -7.03
N ARG A 97 3.67 10.57 -7.89
CA ARG A 97 3.56 10.12 -9.27
C ARG A 97 3.21 8.64 -9.35
N TYR A 98 3.88 7.79 -8.56
CA TYR A 98 3.62 6.35 -8.51
C TYR A 98 2.19 6.02 -8.06
N LEU A 99 1.66 6.75 -7.07
CA LEU A 99 0.29 6.54 -6.55
C LEU A 99 -0.78 7.36 -7.27
N SER A 100 -0.44 8.19 -8.26
CA SER A 100 -1.37 9.13 -8.90
C SER A 100 -2.56 8.47 -9.61
N GLY A 101 -2.37 7.25 -10.12
CA GLY A 101 -3.42 6.43 -10.73
C GLY A 101 -4.02 5.38 -9.79
N ALA A 102 -3.60 5.36 -8.52
CA ALA A 102 -4.09 4.43 -7.53
C ALA A 102 -5.35 4.97 -6.86
N TRP A 103 -6.29 4.07 -6.55
CA TRP A 103 -7.37 4.40 -5.63
C TRP A 103 -6.82 4.34 -4.20
N GLY A 104 -6.26 5.45 -3.72
CA GLY A 104 -5.48 5.47 -2.49
C GLY A 104 -4.18 4.67 -2.68
N ILE A 105 -4.06 3.51 -2.04
CA ILE A 105 -2.90 2.61 -2.19
C ILE A 105 -3.17 1.42 -3.12
N TYR A 106 -4.41 1.28 -3.58
CA TYR A 106 -4.83 0.16 -4.42
C TYR A 106 -4.60 0.47 -5.89
N HIS A 107 -3.72 -0.31 -6.51
CA HIS A 107 -3.48 -0.29 -7.95
C HIS A 107 -3.06 -1.68 -8.42
N SER A 108 -3.34 -1.97 -9.68
CA SER A 108 -2.89 -3.20 -10.34
C SER A 108 -2.96 -3.03 -11.85
N GLY A 109 -1.88 -3.37 -12.56
CA GLY A 109 -1.84 -3.28 -14.01
C GLY A 109 -2.05 -1.85 -14.53
N ASP A 110 -2.55 -1.75 -15.75
CA ASP A 110 -2.79 -0.47 -16.40
C ASP A 110 -4.06 0.22 -15.84
N PRO A 111 -4.06 1.56 -15.71
CA PRO A 111 -5.24 2.30 -15.30
C PRO A 111 -6.42 2.06 -16.24
N VAL A 112 -7.61 1.89 -15.66
CA VAL A 112 -8.86 1.70 -16.40
C VAL A 112 -9.86 2.81 -16.09
N GLU A 113 -10.76 3.11 -17.03
CA GLU A 113 -11.87 4.03 -16.77
C GLU A 113 -12.93 3.35 -15.89
N VAL A 114 -13.26 3.97 -14.75
CA VAL A 114 -14.29 3.49 -13.83
C VAL A 114 -15.44 4.49 -13.80
N ARG A 115 -16.66 4.00 -14.08
CA ARG A 115 -17.90 4.78 -13.95
C ARG A 115 -18.74 4.21 -12.83
N LEU A 116 -19.00 5.03 -11.80
CA LEU A 116 -19.82 4.66 -10.65
C LEU A 116 -21.13 5.45 -10.70
N ARG A 117 -22.26 4.74 -10.62
CA ARG A 117 -23.58 5.35 -10.42
C ARG A 117 -24.04 5.08 -9.01
N PHE A 118 -24.31 6.15 -8.27
CA PHE A 118 -24.74 6.07 -6.88
C PHE A 118 -26.26 6.21 -6.77
N PHE A 119 -26.83 5.54 -5.76
CA PHE A 119 -28.22 5.69 -5.38
C PHE A 119 -28.48 7.15 -4.93
N PRO A 120 -29.58 7.82 -5.34
CA PRO A 120 -29.72 9.27 -5.14
C PRO A 120 -29.53 9.78 -3.70
N PRO A 121 -30.03 9.09 -2.65
CA PRO A 121 -29.76 9.47 -1.26
C PRO A 121 -28.28 9.44 -0.84
N ALA A 122 -27.42 8.71 -1.54
CA ALA A 122 -25.98 8.69 -1.28
C ALA A 122 -25.22 9.81 -2.02
N ALA A 123 -25.85 10.46 -3.00
CA ALA A 123 -25.17 11.36 -3.91
C ALA A 123 -24.60 12.61 -3.21
N ALA A 124 -25.25 13.11 -2.15
CA ALA A 124 -24.71 14.21 -1.34
C ALA A 124 -23.38 13.81 -0.69
N ARG A 125 -23.35 12.70 0.05
CA ARG A 125 -22.16 12.19 0.74
C ARG A 125 -21.00 11.86 -0.19
N VAL A 126 -21.29 11.33 -1.38
CA VAL A 126 -20.24 11.02 -2.36
C VAL A 126 -19.54 12.29 -2.85
N ARG A 127 -20.27 13.40 -3.02
CA ARG A 127 -19.73 14.67 -3.48
C ARG A 127 -18.88 15.40 -2.43
N GLU A 128 -19.05 15.08 -1.15
CA GLU A 128 -18.28 15.66 -0.04
C GLU A 128 -16.81 15.21 -0.03
N SER A 129 -16.48 14.11 -0.72
CA SER A 129 -15.14 13.50 -0.72
C SER A 129 -14.48 13.53 -2.09
N THR A 130 -13.17 13.77 -2.09
CA THR A 130 -12.31 13.46 -3.23
C THR A 130 -11.79 12.02 -3.07
N TRP A 131 -12.32 11.11 -3.87
CA TRP A 131 -12.01 9.69 -3.91
C TRP A 131 -10.80 9.36 -4.80
N HIS A 132 -10.62 10.11 -5.90
CA HIS A 132 -9.50 9.94 -6.81
C HIS A 132 -9.11 11.29 -7.46
N PRO A 133 -7.81 11.58 -7.68
CA PRO A 133 -7.38 12.85 -8.27
C PRO A 133 -8.00 13.14 -9.65
N SER A 134 -8.28 12.10 -10.45
CA SER A 134 -8.92 12.25 -11.77
C SER A 134 -10.46 12.24 -11.76
N GLN A 135 -11.09 12.21 -10.58
CA GLN A 135 -12.55 12.07 -10.49
C GLN A 135 -13.28 13.20 -11.21
N LYS A 136 -14.37 12.85 -11.89
CA LYS A 136 -15.31 13.81 -12.46
C LYS A 136 -16.71 13.47 -11.94
N LEU A 137 -17.41 14.48 -11.46
CA LEU A 137 -18.76 14.34 -10.93
C LEU A 137 -19.77 14.84 -11.97
N SER A 138 -20.86 14.10 -12.15
CA SER A 138 -22.00 14.52 -12.96
C SER A 138 -23.29 14.02 -12.31
N ASP A 139 -24.39 14.71 -12.54
CA ASP A 139 -25.70 14.34 -11.97
C ASP A 139 -26.30 13.08 -12.60
N GLY A 140 -25.64 12.52 -13.61
CA GLY A 140 -26.13 11.38 -14.39
C GLY A 140 -27.31 11.75 -15.29
N PRO A 141 -27.71 10.85 -16.21
CA PRO A 141 -28.94 11.03 -16.97
C PRO A 141 -30.16 11.03 -16.01
N LYS A 142 -31.12 11.93 -16.30
CA LYS A 142 -32.42 11.99 -15.60
C LYS A 142 -33.27 10.77 -15.91
#